data_AF-A0A7S1E4U8-F1
#
_entry.id   AF-A0A7S1E4U8-F1
#
_cell.length_a   1.000
_cell.length_b   1.000
_cell.length_c   1.000
_cell.angle_alpha   90.00
_cell.angle_beta   90.00
_cell.angle_gamma   90.00
#
_symmetry.space_group_name_H-M   'P 1'
#
loop_
_entity.id
_entity.type
_entity.pdbx_description
1 polymer ?
#
loop_
_entity_poly.entity_id
_entity_poly.type
_entity_poly.pdbx_seq_one_letter_code
_entity_poly.pdbx_strand_id
1 'polypeptide(L)'
;DDYQDAVRKLRCAAKLEPLNAKVFTNTVKGIGQLSVRLRDAEVLVLIRERTAFPRQLLEKLPKLKLISQTGRVGSHIDLEACTRLGIAVAEGVGSPVAPAELTWALIMASMRRLPQYIGNLKHGAWQQAGLKAAS
;
A
#
# COMPACT_ATOMS: atom_id res chain seq x y z
N ASP A 1 1.14 6.65 -0.65
CA ASP A 1 0.16 5.72 -1.26
C ASP A 1 -0.95 5.32 -0.29
N ASP A 2 -1.52 6.27 0.46
CA ASP A 2 -2.66 6.00 1.35
C ASP A 2 -3.97 6.35 0.63
N TYR A 3 -4.41 5.48 -0.26
CA TYR A 3 -5.51 5.75 -1.20
C TYR A 3 -6.82 6.21 -0.55
N GLN A 4 -7.08 5.81 0.70
CA GLN A 4 -8.32 6.09 1.42
C GLN A 4 -8.14 7.14 2.52
N ASP A 5 -6.96 7.76 2.61
CA ASP A 5 -6.59 8.67 3.70
C ASP A 5 -6.93 8.06 5.08
N ALA A 6 -6.57 6.78 5.26
CA ALA A 6 -6.91 6.03 6.45
C ALA A 6 -5.89 6.26 7.57
N VAL A 7 -4.61 6.46 7.23
CA VAL A 7 -3.49 6.52 8.19
C VAL A 7 -3.71 7.62 9.21
N ARG A 8 -4.10 8.83 8.79
CA ARG A 8 -4.30 9.98 9.69
C ARG A 8 -5.42 9.79 10.70
N LYS A 9 -6.35 8.85 10.44
CA LYS A 9 -7.53 8.57 11.27
C LYS A 9 -7.26 7.47 12.30
N LEU A 10 -6.09 6.80 12.23
CA LEU A 10 -5.72 5.76 13.18
C LEU A 10 -5.28 6.38 14.50
N ARG A 11 -5.61 5.72 15.63
CA ARG A 11 -5.17 6.15 16.96
C ARG A 11 -3.65 6.29 17.07
N CYS A 12 -2.89 5.44 16.36
CA CYS A 12 -1.43 5.48 16.37
C CYS A 12 -0.84 6.67 15.58
N ALA A 13 -1.64 7.37 14.76
CA ALA A 13 -1.18 8.54 14.02
C ALA A 13 -0.75 9.70 14.96
N ALA A 14 -1.29 9.74 16.18
CA ALA A 14 -0.86 10.67 17.22
C ALA A 14 0.66 10.60 17.49
N LYS A 15 1.31 9.44 17.28
CA LYS A 15 2.77 9.29 17.42
C LYS A 15 3.56 10.09 16.37
N LEU A 16 2.92 10.47 15.27
CA LEU A 16 3.53 11.19 14.16
C LEU A 16 3.28 12.70 14.21
N GLU A 17 2.39 13.17 15.10
CA GLU A 17 2.08 14.60 15.25
C GLU A 17 3.32 15.46 15.54
N PRO A 18 4.26 15.07 16.42
CA PRO A 18 5.46 15.86 16.68
C PRO A 18 6.43 15.94 15.49
N LEU A 19 6.25 15.08 14.48
CA LEU A 19 7.18 14.90 13.35
C LEU A 19 6.71 15.61 12.07
N ASN A 20 5.64 16.41 12.12
CA ASN A 20 5.06 17.10 10.96
C ASN A 20 4.82 16.16 9.75
N ALA A 21 4.32 14.96 10.01
CA ALA A 21 4.20 13.92 8.99
C ALA A 21 3.24 14.31 7.85
N LYS A 22 3.70 14.14 6.61
CA LYS A 22 2.89 14.36 5.39
C LYS A 22 2.45 13.03 4.80
N VAL A 23 1.14 12.81 4.72
CA VAL A 23 0.56 11.63 4.05
C VAL A 23 0.18 11.97 2.61
N PHE A 24 0.62 11.12 1.67
CA PHE A 24 0.24 11.20 0.25
C PHE A 24 -0.83 10.16 -0.08
N THR A 25 -2.00 10.63 -0.53
CA THR A 25 -3.18 9.80 -0.83
C THR A 25 -3.23 9.28 -2.26
N ASN A 26 -2.24 9.64 -3.09
CA ASN A 26 -2.09 9.14 -4.45
C ASN A 26 -0.68 8.63 -4.71
N THR A 27 -0.56 7.74 -5.68
CA THR A 27 0.73 7.24 -6.18
C THR A 27 1.25 8.14 -7.29
N VAL A 28 2.54 8.43 -7.22
CA VAL A 28 3.29 9.06 -8.30
C VAL A 28 4.17 7.99 -8.91
N LYS A 29 4.02 7.78 -10.23
CA LYS A 29 4.85 6.86 -10.99
C LYS A 29 6.02 7.61 -11.62
N GLY A 30 7.15 6.93 -11.74
CA GLY A 30 8.36 7.48 -12.35
C GLY A 30 9.30 8.13 -11.33
N ILE A 31 10.59 7.82 -11.49
CA ILE A 31 11.65 8.18 -10.54
C ILE A 31 11.78 9.70 -10.38
N GLY A 32 11.70 10.47 -11.47
CA GLY A 32 11.86 11.92 -11.41
C GLY A 32 10.79 12.60 -10.55
N GLN A 33 9.50 12.35 -10.83
CA GLN A 33 8.41 12.94 -10.06
C GLN A 33 8.41 12.48 -8.61
N LEU A 34 8.71 11.20 -8.37
CA LEU A 34 8.78 10.66 -7.02
C LEU A 34 9.95 11.27 -6.23
N SER A 35 11.12 11.45 -6.85
CA SER A 35 12.26 12.12 -6.21
C SER A 35 11.96 13.56 -5.82
N VAL A 36 11.23 14.31 -6.65
CA VAL A 36 10.81 15.69 -6.32
C VAL A 36 9.85 15.68 -5.13
N ARG A 37 8.88 14.76 -5.14
CA ARG A 37 7.89 14.65 -4.06
C ARG A 37 8.51 14.29 -2.71
N LEU A 38 9.56 13.46 -2.70
CA LEU A 38 10.21 12.96 -1.49
C LEU A 38 11.52 13.68 -1.15
N ARG A 39 11.91 14.70 -1.92
CA ARG A 39 13.23 15.36 -1.85
C ARG A 39 13.64 15.79 -0.44
N ASP A 40 12.68 16.32 0.32
CA ASP A 40 12.92 16.89 1.64
C ASP A 40 12.61 15.92 2.79
N ALA A 41 12.22 14.69 2.50
CA ALA A 41 11.89 13.71 3.52
C ALA A 41 13.16 13.11 4.13
N GLU A 42 13.32 13.24 5.45
CA GLU A 42 14.35 12.53 6.20
C GLU A 42 13.92 11.12 6.60
N VAL A 43 12.61 10.93 6.77
CA VAL A 43 11.99 9.65 7.13
C VAL A 43 10.85 9.35 6.16
N LEU A 44 10.81 8.12 5.66
CA LEU A 44 9.71 7.61 4.84
C LEU A 44 9.02 6.47 5.56
N VAL A 45 7.69 6.51 5.63
CA VAL A 45 6.86 5.40 6.08
C VAL A 45 6.18 4.78 4.86
N LEU A 46 6.50 3.52 4.58
CA LEU A 46 6.00 2.82 3.40
C LEU A 46 4.83 1.93 3.77
N ILE A 47 3.79 1.94 2.92
CA ILE A 47 2.66 1.03 3.04
C ILE A 47 2.92 -0.17 2.15
N ARG A 48 3.39 -1.26 2.78
CA ARG A 48 3.68 -2.54 2.11
C ARG A 48 4.59 -2.31 0.89
N GLU A 49 4.34 -2.97 -0.23
CA GLU A 49 5.15 -2.91 -1.44
C GLU A 49 4.58 -1.94 -2.49
N ARG A 50 3.71 -0.98 -2.09
CA ARG A 50 2.98 -0.09 -3.03
C ARG A 50 3.89 0.81 -3.88
N THR A 51 5.06 1.16 -3.36
CA THR A 51 6.06 1.98 -4.06
C THR A 51 7.43 1.32 -3.97
N ALA A 52 8.12 1.24 -5.11
CA ALA A 52 9.46 0.68 -5.19
C ALA A 52 10.54 1.76 -4.97
N PHE A 53 11.62 1.35 -4.30
CA PHE A 53 12.81 2.14 -3.99
C PHE A 53 14.05 1.47 -4.59
N PRO A 54 14.21 1.51 -5.93
CA PRO A 54 15.43 1.06 -6.57
C PRO A 54 16.57 2.05 -6.28
N ARG A 55 17.82 1.60 -6.46
CA ARG A 55 19.04 2.42 -6.33
C ARG A 55 18.93 3.82 -6.95
N GLN A 56 18.44 3.91 -8.19
CA GLN A 56 18.32 5.17 -8.93
C GLN A 56 17.40 6.20 -8.26
N LEU A 57 16.41 5.75 -7.49
CA LEU A 57 15.56 6.63 -6.71
C LEU A 57 16.27 7.05 -5.42
N LEU A 58 16.87 6.10 -4.70
CA LEU A 58 17.54 6.34 -3.43
C LEU A 58 18.68 7.35 -3.57
N GLU A 59 19.47 7.28 -4.64
CA GLU A 59 20.55 8.23 -4.95
C GLU A 59 20.03 9.68 -5.17
N LYS A 60 18.74 9.85 -5.48
CA LYS A 60 18.11 11.17 -5.66
C LYS A 60 17.48 11.72 -4.38
N LEU A 61 17.61 11.03 -3.25
CA LEU A 61 17.02 11.41 -1.95
C LEU A 61 18.13 11.70 -0.92
N PRO A 62 18.88 12.80 -1.06
CA PRO A 62 20.09 13.05 -0.27
C PRO A 62 19.83 13.30 1.23
N LYS A 63 18.59 13.65 1.60
CA LYS A 63 18.20 13.89 3.00
C LYS A 63 17.64 12.66 3.69
N LEU A 64 17.35 11.60 2.94
CA LEU A 64 16.71 10.41 3.48
C LEU A 64 17.67 9.70 4.43
N LYS A 65 17.20 9.43 5.65
CA LYS A 65 17.96 8.76 6.72
C LYS A 65 17.32 7.45 7.16
N LEU A 66 15.99 7.35 7.05
CA LEU A 66 15.23 6.19 7.52
C LEU A 66 14.07 5.84 6.59
N ILE A 67 13.96 4.56 6.27
CA ILE A 67 12.77 3.95 5.69
C ILE A 67 12.14 3.04 6.74
N SER A 68 10.92 3.35 7.17
CA SER A 68 10.10 2.51 8.04
C SER A 68 9.10 1.71 7.20
N GLN A 69 9.31 0.41 7.10
CA GLN A 69 8.47 -0.49 6.33
C GLN A 69 7.34 -1.05 7.20
N THR A 70 6.08 -0.93 6.76
CA THR A 70 4.98 -1.64 7.44
C THR A 70 5.02 -3.13 7.11
N GLY A 71 5.34 -3.95 8.11
CA GLY A 71 5.56 -5.39 7.97
C GLY A 71 6.90 -5.73 7.30
N ARG A 72 7.03 -6.95 6.77
CA ARG A 72 8.32 -7.44 6.25
C ARG A 72 8.84 -6.62 5.07
N VAL A 73 10.17 -6.50 5.00
CA VAL A 73 10.88 -5.92 3.86
C VAL A 73 10.91 -6.93 2.72
N GLY A 74 10.64 -6.46 1.50
CA GLY A 74 10.65 -7.26 0.28
C GLY A 74 11.63 -6.73 -0.74
N SER A 75 11.59 -7.27 -1.95
CA SER A 75 12.45 -6.88 -3.07
C SER A 75 12.15 -5.48 -3.63
N HIS A 76 11.11 -4.80 -3.13
CA HIS A 76 10.78 -3.45 -3.55
C HIS A 76 11.75 -2.39 -3.02
N ILE A 77 12.63 -2.72 -2.06
CA ILE A 77 13.66 -1.82 -1.52
C ILE A 77 15.04 -2.40 -1.82
N ASP A 78 15.90 -1.62 -2.47
CA ASP A 78 17.31 -1.98 -2.65
C ASP A 78 18.08 -1.75 -1.34
N LEU A 79 18.17 -2.80 -0.51
CA LEU A 79 18.82 -2.77 0.81
C LEU A 79 20.31 -2.47 0.74
N GLU A 80 20.99 -2.95 -0.30
CA GLU A 80 22.41 -2.66 -0.48
C GLU A 80 22.65 -1.19 -0.80
N ALA A 81 21.82 -0.61 -1.67
CA ALA A 81 21.87 0.82 -1.95
C ALA A 81 21.54 1.64 -0.70
N CYS A 82 20.55 1.23 0.10
CA CYS A 82 20.26 1.88 1.39
C CYS A 82 21.48 1.86 2.31
N THR A 83 22.13 0.71 2.45
CA THR A 83 23.34 0.53 3.28
C THR A 83 24.48 1.44 2.80
N ARG A 84 24.77 1.45 1.49
CA ARG A 84 25.81 2.29 0.89
C ARG A 84 25.56 3.79 1.07
N LEU A 85 24.28 4.20 1.04
CA LEU A 85 23.87 5.60 1.18
C LEU A 85 23.66 6.01 2.66
N GLY A 86 23.89 5.11 3.62
CA GLY A 86 23.69 5.39 5.05
C GLY A 86 22.22 5.53 5.46
N ILE A 87 21.31 4.94 4.68
CA ILE A 87 19.87 4.95 4.94
C ILE A 87 19.52 3.72 5.77
N ALA A 88 19.04 3.94 7.00
CA ALA A 88 18.54 2.87 7.84
C ALA A 88 17.20 2.34 7.30
N VAL A 89 16.97 1.03 7.42
CA VAL A 89 15.68 0.40 7.08
C VAL A 89 15.15 -0.32 8.31
N ALA A 90 14.03 0.16 8.84
CA ALA A 90 13.32 -0.46 9.96
C ALA A 90 12.25 -1.40 9.42
N GLU A 91 12.41 -2.69 9.67
CA GLU A 91 11.44 -3.72 9.33
C GLU A 91 10.33 -3.79 10.39
N GLY A 92 9.08 -3.79 9.94
CA GLY A 92 7.92 -3.99 10.80
C GLY A 92 7.47 -5.45 10.86
N VAL A 93 6.51 -5.73 11.72
CA VAL A 93 5.84 -7.03 11.79
C VAL A 93 4.48 -6.98 11.10
N GLY A 94 4.04 -8.11 10.54
CA GLY A 94 2.74 -8.28 9.93
C GLY A 94 1.88 -9.28 10.70
N SER A 95 0.58 -9.30 10.42
CA SER A 95 -0.36 -10.32 10.90
C SER A 95 -0.94 -11.07 9.70
N PRO A 96 -0.99 -12.41 9.72
CA PRO A 96 -1.58 -13.20 8.65
C PRO A 96 -3.12 -13.23 8.70
N VAL A 97 -3.73 -12.72 9.77
CA VAL A 97 -5.18 -12.86 10.02
C VAL A 97 -6.02 -12.12 8.97
N ALA A 98 -5.77 -10.82 8.76
CA ALA A 98 -6.53 -10.03 7.80
C ALA A 98 -6.48 -10.58 6.36
N PRO A 99 -5.31 -10.95 5.78
CA PRO A 99 -5.29 -11.57 4.45
C PRO A 99 -5.92 -12.96 4.42
N ALA A 100 -5.86 -13.75 5.50
CA ALA A 100 -6.54 -15.05 5.57
C ALA A 100 -8.07 -14.89 5.57
N GLU A 101 -8.62 -13.98 6.37
CA GLU A 101 -10.05 -13.65 6.38
C GLU A 101 -10.51 -13.12 5.03
N LEU A 102 -9.73 -12.22 4.41
CA LEU A 102 -10.02 -11.72 3.06
C LEU A 102 -10.05 -12.86 2.03
N THR A 103 -9.15 -13.82 2.13
CA THR A 103 -9.12 -14.99 1.23
C THR A 103 -10.41 -15.80 1.36
N TRP A 104 -10.85 -16.10 2.58
CA TRP A 104 -12.12 -16.80 2.80
C TRP A 104 -13.33 -16.01 2.32
N ALA A 105 -13.36 -14.69 2.57
CA ALA A 105 -14.42 -13.82 2.07
C ALA A 105 -14.50 -13.87 0.54
N LEU A 106 -13.36 -13.84 -0.16
CA LEU A 106 -13.30 -13.94 -1.62
C LEU A 106 -13.74 -15.32 -2.15
N ILE A 107 -13.35 -16.41 -1.47
CA ILE A 107 -13.81 -17.77 -1.82
C ILE A 107 -15.34 -17.84 -1.73
N MET A 108 -15.91 -17.44 -0.59
CA MET A 108 -17.36 -17.47 -0.38
C MET A 108 -18.11 -16.57 -1.37
N ALA A 109 -17.60 -15.34 -1.58
CA ALA A 109 -18.19 -14.39 -2.53
C ALA A 109 -18.18 -14.92 -3.97
N SER A 110 -17.14 -15.64 -4.36
CA SER A 110 -17.01 -16.23 -5.70
C SER A 110 -17.92 -17.44 -5.87
N MET A 111 -17.93 -18.38 -4.91
CA MET A 111 -18.79 -19.56 -4.94
C MET A 111 -20.27 -19.21 -4.96
N ARG A 112 -20.67 -18.11 -4.30
CA ARG A 112 -22.05 -17.62 -4.25
C ARG A 112 -22.34 -16.50 -5.25
N ARG A 113 -21.35 -16.07 -6.04
CA ARG A 113 -21.47 -15.00 -7.05
C ARG A 113 -22.05 -13.71 -6.50
N LEU A 114 -21.66 -13.35 -5.27
CA LEU A 114 -22.23 -12.20 -4.58
C LEU A 114 -22.06 -10.90 -5.38
N PRO A 115 -20.89 -10.56 -5.96
CA PRO A 115 -20.76 -9.33 -6.72
C PRO A 115 -21.73 -9.24 -7.91
N GLN A 116 -21.98 -10.35 -8.60
CA GLN A 116 -22.88 -10.42 -9.74
C GLN A 116 -24.34 -10.26 -9.30
N TYR A 117 -24.79 -11.01 -8.29
CA TYR A 117 -26.15 -10.89 -7.78
C TYR A 117 -26.44 -9.50 -7.20
N ILE A 118 -25.49 -8.90 -6.47
CA ILE A 118 -25.61 -7.54 -5.94
C ILE A 118 -25.71 -6.53 -7.10
N GLY A 119 -24.89 -6.68 -8.14
CA GLY A 119 -24.94 -5.85 -9.34
C GLY A 119 -26.28 -5.95 -10.05
N ASN A 120 -26.77 -7.18 -10.29
CA ASN A 120 -28.04 -7.42 -10.98
C ASN A 120 -29.24 -6.88 -10.20
N LEU A 121 -29.27 -7.09 -8.88
CA LEU A 121 -30.35 -6.59 -8.03
C LEU A 121 -30.44 -5.06 -8.06
N LYS A 122 -29.30 -4.36 -8.06
CA LYS A 122 -29.25 -2.90 -8.21
C LYS A 122 -29.85 -2.39 -9.53
N HIS A 123 -29.92 -3.25 -10.55
CA HIS A 123 -30.53 -2.96 -11.85
C HIS A 123 -31.92 -3.63 -12.01
N GLY A 124 -32.54 -4.09 -10.92
CA GLY A 124 -33.89 -4.67 -10.93
C GLY A 124 -33.96 -6.13 -11.39
N ALA A 125 -32.84 -6.77 -11.69
CA ALA A 125 -32.80 -8.17 -12.09
C ALA A 125 -32.78 -9.08 -10.83
N TRP A 126 -33.94 -9.65 -10.49
CA TRP A 126 -34.08 -10.57 -9.37
C TRP A 126 -33.54 -11.97 -9.68
N GLN A 127 -32.70 -12.50 -8.79
CA GLN A 127 -32.21 -13.88 -8.81
C GLN A 127 -31.54 -14.33 -10.13
N GLN A 128 -30.90 -13.40 -10.85
CA GLN A 128 -30.16 -13.73 -12.07
C GLN A 128 -28.69 -14.00 -11.76
N ALA A 129 -28.22 -15.21 -12.05
CA ALA A 129 -26.86 -15.66 -11.73
C ALA A 129 -25.77 -15.07 -12.65
N GLY A 130 -26.14 -14.39 -13.74
CA GLY A 130 -25.18 -13.85 -14.72
C GLY A 130 -24.48 -14.90 -15.59
N LEU A 131 -25.00 -16.13 -15.67
CA LEU A 131 -24.61 -17.08 -16.71
C LEU A 131 -25.35 -16.74 -17.99
N LYS A 132 -24.65 -16.67 -19.11
CA LYS A 132 -25.30 -16.95 -20.40
C LYS A 132 -25.81 -18.39 -20.30
N ALA A 133 -27.10 -18.61 -20.58
CA ALA A 133 -27.57 -19.96 -20.82
C ALA A 133 -26.65 -20.57 -21.89
N ALA A 134 -26.08 -21.74 -21.60
CA ALA A 134 -25.43 -22.50 -22.65
C ALA A 134 -26.52 -22.80 -23.69
N SER A 135 -26.40 -22.19 -24.87
CA SER A 135 -27.17 -22.57 -26.05
C SER A 135 -26.68 -23.90 -26.57
#